data_AF-A0A8S1QBH7-F1
#
_entry.id   AF-A0A8S1QBH7-F1
#
_cell.length_a   1.000
_cell.length_b   1.000
_cell.length_c   1.000
_cell.angle_alpha   90.00
_cell.angle_beta   90.00
_cell.angle_gamma   90.00
#
_symmetry.space_group_name_H-M   'P 1'
#
loop_
_entity.id
_entity.type
_entity.pdbx_description
1 polymer ?
#
loop_
_entity_poly.entity_id
_entity_poly.type
_entity_poly.pdbx_seq_one_letter_code
_entity_poly.pdbx_strand_id
1 'polypeptide(L)'
;MKHFVVLALIACIYATSITEMTDKLAQYSDHPFGKSMVNLVSVNMKTGGSLNELKQLLQQIKDELIALTQLQDQENATFTRRSQVDLAKLQATLEQAQADLDNQRQEQSSLSNELATLQTRVKEDQAALDRNGRGSGDAQSRLDAENNDFSAKYQDYNDAILACKEAQRLLMNLRGEGASLIQLTQDTKSNLLQTKENFQKIKEILEAHTKKSSLTLFQPIIEGLAEMTTKVNPETLNNVLSLVARLITALQEGQDQLETNHKTQVENLTRLGDDLRNEKQTLQVSLATANNRLKEIQSRLNELDGLINISNALVEVTQLNIQDATKINELEDSEYSNQKVSRQTEIDIVDRLIEYINQKLSE
;
A
#
# COMPACT_ATOMS: atom_id res chain seq x y z
N MET A 1 -32.02 61.02 -89.12
CA MET A 1 -32.29 61.19 -87.67
C MET A 1 -32.03 59.92 -86.85
N LYS A 2 -32.53 58.72 -87.21
CA LYS A 2 -32.29 57.49 -86.43
C LYS A 2 -30.81 57.07 -86.27
N HIS A 3 -29.94 57.35 -87.25
CA HIS A 3 -28.50 57.01 -87.15
C HIS A 3 -27.68 57.99 -86.30
N PHE A 4 -28.09 59.26 -86.20
CA PHE A 4 -27.43 60.26 -85.36
C PHE A 4 -27.72 60.04 -83.86
N VAL A 5 -28.92 59.56 -83.53
CA VAL A 5 -29.30 59.24 -82.14
C VAL A 5 -28.56 58.01 -81.63
N VAL A 6 -28.31 57.00 -82.48
CA VAL A 6 -27.53 55.81 -82.12
C VAL A 6 -26.05 56.13 -81.93
N LEU A 7 -25.44 56.96 -82.80
CA LEU A 7 -24.07 57.44 -82.64
C LEU A 7 -23.88 58.30 -81.38
N ALA A 8 -24.85 59.18 -81.07
CA ALA A 8 -24.82 59.99 -79.86
C ALA A 8 -25.01 59.15 -78.58
N LEU A 9 -25.85 58.11 -78.61
CA LEU A 9 -26.01 57.16 -77.49
C LEU A 9 -24.77 56.29 -77.29
N ILE A 10 -24.14 55.81 -78.37
CA ILE A 10 -22.87 55.07 -78.28
C ILE A 10 -21.76 55.99 -77.73
N ALA A 11 -21.65 57.22 -78.23
CA ALA A 11 -20.67 58.19 -77.73
C ALA A 11 -20.93 58.61 -76.28
N CYS A 12 -22.20 58.73 -75.84
CA CYS A 12 -22.53 59.04 -74.44
C CYS A 12 -22.24 57.84 -73.53
N ILE A 13 -22.56 56.61 -73.94
CA ILE A 13 -22.24 55.38 -73.20
C ILE A 13 -20.73 55.21 -73.06
N TYR A 14 -19.97 55.45 -74.14
CA TYR A 14 -18.50 55.45 -74.14
C TYR A 14 -17.91 56.57 -73.27
N ALA A 15 -18.47 57.78 -73.31
CA ALA A 15 -17.98 58.88 -72.48
C ALA A 15 -18.25 58.63 -70.98
N THR A 16 -19.42 58.09 -70.63
CA THR A 16 -19.71 57.69 -69.24
C THR A 16 -18.82 56.53 -68.79
N SER A 17 -18.54 55.54 -69.63
CA SER A 17 -17.65 54.42 -69.27
C SER A 17 -16.21 54.88 -69.08
N ILE A 18 -15.71 55.78 -69.93
CA ILE A 18 -14.34 56.33 -69.80
C ILE A 18 -14.21 57.14 -68.51
N THR A 19 -15.18 58.00 -68.19
CA THR A 19 -15.13 58.84 -66.97
C THR A 19 -15.16 57.99 -65.70
N GLU A 20 -16.06 57.01 -65.65
CA GLU A 20 -16.19 56.04 -64.55
C GLU A 20 -14.95 55.16 -64.40
N MET A 21 -14.27 54.85 -65.51
CA MET A 21 -13.03 54.11 -65.54
C MET A 21 -11.85 54.94 -65.03
N THR A 22 -11.72 56.22 -65.43
CA THR A 22 -10.71 57.14 -64.89
C THR A 22 -10.87 57.39 -63.40
N ASP A 23 -12.10 57.49 -62.89
CA ASP A 23 -12.37 57.64 -61.45
C ASP A 23 -12.04 56.34 -60.69
N LYS A 24 -12.33 55.18 -61.26
CA LYS A 24 -11.92 53.87 -60.70
C LYS A 24 -10.41 53.65 -60.76
N LEU A 25 -9.73 54.11 -61.81
CA LEU A 25 -8.26 54.13 -61.91
C LEU A 25 -7.63 55.01 -60.83
N ALA A 26 -8.26 56.16 -60.52
CA ALA A 26 -7.82 57.04 -59.45
C ALA A 26 -7.92 56.37 -58.06
N GLN A 27 -8.95 55.55 -57.81
CA GLN A 27 -9.08 54.76 -56.57
C GLN A 27 -7.93 53.77 -56.35
N TYR A 28 -7.25 53.33 -57.41
CA TYR A 28 -6.10 52.41 -57.29
C TYR A 28 -4.76 53.08 -57.05
N SER A 29 -4.71 54.41 -57.13
CA SER A 29 -3.49 55.16 -56.82
C SER A 29 -3.13 55.16 -55.32
N ASP A 30 -4.07 54.72 -54.47
CA ASP A 30 -3.88 54.53 -53.01
C ASP A 30 -3.17 53.21 -52.68
N HIS A 31 -3.16 52.23 -53.58
CA HIS A 31 -2.40 50.97 -53.43
C HIS A 31 -0.98 51.15 -54.00
N PRO A 32 0.11 50.78 -53.29
CA PRO A 32 1.49 50.99 -53.77
C PRO A 32 1.78 50.34 -55.14
N PHE A 33 1.30 49.12 -55.34
CA PHE A 33 1.37 48.45 -56.65
C PHE A 33 0.51 49.19 -57.69
N GLY A 34 -0.71 49.59 -57.33
CA GLY A 34 -1.60 50.30 -58.25
C GLY A 34 -1.04 51.63 -58.73
N LYS A 35 -0.46 52.42 -57.82
CA LYS A 35 0.27 53.65 -58.16
C LYS A 35 1.41 53.41 -59.15
N SER A 36 2.17 52.33 -58.95
CA SER A 36 3.28 51.96 -59.83
C SER A 36 2.79 51.57 -61.22
N MET A 37 1.71 50.79 -61.29
CA MET A 37 1.10 50.34 -62.55
C MET A 37 0.43 51.50 -63.32
N VAL A 38 -0.29 52.38 -62.63
CA VAL A 38 -0.88 53.59 -63.23
C VAL A 38 0.20 54.52 -63.78
N ASN A 39 1.31 54.69 -63.05
CA ASN A 39 2.45 55.47 -63.53
C ASN A 39 3.10 54.84 -64.76
N LEU A 40 3.29 53.51 -64.77
CA LEU A 40 3.82 52.78 -65.92
C LEU A 40 2.98 53.04 -67.18
N VAL A 41 1.65 52.90 -67.08
CA VAL A 41 0.73 53.15 -68.19
C VAL A 41 0.79 54.62 -68.63
N SER A 42 0.76 55.55 -67.67
CA SER A 42 0.78 57.00 -67.95
C SER A 42 2.06 57.46 -68.63
N VAL A 43 3.22 56.94 -68.22
CA VAL A 43 4.51 57.27 -68.83
C VAL A 43 4.57 56.73 -70.25
N ASN A 44 4.20 55.47 -70.47
CA ASN A 44 4.21 54.86 -71.80
C ASN A 44 3.31 55.64 -72.79
N MET A 45 2.10 56.03 -72.36
CA MET A 45 1.21 56.87 -73.17
C MET A 45 1.82 58.24 -73.50
N LYS A 46 2.47 58.91 -72.53
CA LYS A 46 3.09 60.24 -72.76
C LYS A 46 4.32 60.18 -73.67
N THR A 47 5.07 59.08 -73.64
CA THR A 47 6.26 58.90 -74.48
C THR A 47 5.93 58.37 -75.88
N GLY A 48 4.66 58.09 -76.18
CA GLY A 48 4.23 57.55 -77.46
C GLY A 48 4.65 56.09 -77.69
N GLY A 49 4.78 55.30 -76.63
CA GLY A 49 5.14 53.89 -76.74
C GLY A 49 3.98 53.01 -77.24
N SER A 50 4.30 51.76 -77.62
CA SER A 50 3.32 50.84 -78.20
C SER A 50 2.30 50.36 -77.16
N LEU A 51 1.03 50.68 -77.41
CA LEU A 51 -0.08 50.21 -76.57
C LEU A 51 -0.24 48.68 -76.62
N ASN A 52 0.13 48.03 -77.74
CA ASN A 52 0.10 46.57 -77.85
C ASN A 52 1.19 45.91 -76.98
N GLU A 53 2.40 46.48 -76.95
CA GLU A 53 3.48 46.00 -76.09
C GLU A 53 3.16 46.22 -74.61
N LEU A 54 2.56 47.38 -74.27
CA LEU A 54 2.09 47.66 -72.91
C LEU A 54 1.02 46.67 -72.47
N LYS A 55 0.03 46.39 -73.32
CA LYS A 55 -1.01 45.40 -73.05
C LYS A 55 -0.39 44.01 -72.82
N GLN A 56 0.59 43.61 -73.63
CA GLN A 56 1.27 42.32 -73.46
C GLN A 56 2.03 42.26 -72.14
N LEU A 57 2.72 43.33 -71.74
CA LEU A 57 3.40 43.41 -70.45
C LEU A 57 2.42 43.33 -69.27
N LEU A 58 1.29 44.03 -69.34
CA LEU A 58 0.25 43.93 -68.31
C LEU A 58 -0.33 42.51 -68.23
N GLN A 59 -0.55 41.85 -69.37
CA GLN A 59 -1.01 40.46 -69.40
C GLN A 59 0.00 39.52 -68.75
N GLN A 60 1.30 39.70 -69.02
CA GLN A 60 2.37 38.93 -68.37
C GLN A 60 2.38 39.13 -66.85
N ILE A 61 2.26 40.38 -66.37
CA ILE A 61 2.19 40.68 -64.93
C ILE A 61 0.96 40.01 -64.31
N LYS A 62 -0.20 40.05 -64.97
CA LYS A 62 -1.41 39.35 -64.51
C LYS A 62 -1.18 37.84 -64.40
N ASP A 63 -0.62 37.23 -65.43
CA ASP A 63 -0.39 35.79 -65.47
C ASP A 63 0.61 35.36 -64.38
N GLU A 64 1.65 36.17 -64.11
CA GLU A 64 2.58 35.97 -63.01
C GLU A 64 1.90 36.08 -61.63
N LEU A 65 1.05 37.08 -61.41
CA LEU A 65 0.27 37.22 -60.17
C LEU A 65 -0.66 36.02 -59.92
N ILE A 66 -1.29 35.50 -60.98
CA ILE A 66 -2.13 34.30 -60.92
C ILE A 66 -1.29 33.08 -60.56
N ALA A 67 -0.14 32.90 -61.23
CA ALA A 67 0.77 31.78 -60.96
C ALA A 67 1.31 31.81 -59.51
N LEU A 68 1.69 33.00 -59.01
CA LEU A 68 2.11 33.19 -57.61
C LEU A 68 0.99 32.86 -56.62
N THR A 69 -0.25 33.25 -56.93
CA THR A 69 -1.41 32.91 -56.10
C THR A 69 -1.63 31.40 -56.03
N GLN A 70 -1.54 30.70 -57.17
CA GLN A 70 -1.67 29.24 -57.21
C GLN A 70 -0.55 28.53 -56.42
N LEU A 71 0.68 29.03 -56.52
CA LEU A 71 1.81 28.49 -55.76
C LEU A 71 1.59 28.64 -54.26
N GLN A 72 1.23 29.84 -53.79
CA GLN A 72 0.97 30.07 -52.37
C GLN A 72 -0.26 29.31 -51.85
N ASP A 73 -1.30 29.15 -52.66
CA ASP A 73 -2.46 28.32 -52.29
C ASP A 73 -2.03 26.86 -52.01
N GLN A 74 -1.08 26.32 -52.79
CA GLN A 74 -0.53 24.97 -52.57
C GLN A 74 0.40 24.90 -51.35
N GLU A 75 1.25 25.91 -51.14
CA GLU A 75 2.13 26.00 -49.97
C GLU A 75 1.30 26.08 -48.68
N ASN A 76 0.28 26.95 -48.64
CA ASN A 76 -0.62 27.08 -47.51
C ASN A 76 -1.38 25.78 -47.24
N ALA A 77 -1.95 25.13 -48.27
CA ALA A 77 -2.61 23.84 -48.10
C ALA A 77 -1.68 22.76 -47.52
N THR A 78 -0.41 22.77 -47.92
CA THR A 78 0.61 21.85 -47.39
C THR A 78 0.95 22.18 -45.93
N PHE A 79 1.12 23.46 -45.60
CA PHE A 79 1.35 23.93 -44.25
C PHE A 79 0.20 23.56 -43.31
N THR A 80 -1.04 23.91 -43.65
CA THR A 80 -2.24 23.59 -42.87
C THR A 80 -2.34 22.09 -42.59
N ARG A 81 -2.11 21.25 -43.60
CA ARG A 81 -2.16 19.79 -43.43
C ARG A 81 -1.08 19.28 -42.47
N ARG A 82 0.15 19.76 -42.60
CA ARG A 82 1.25 19.36 -41.70
C ARG A 82 0.97 19.78 -40.27
N SER A 83 0.53 21.03 -40.09
CA SER A 83 0.29 21.56 -38.76
C SER A 83 -0.88 20.87 -38.05
N GLN A 84 -1.95 20.53 -38.76
CA GLN A 84 -3.04 19.71 -38.21
C GLN A 84 -2.54 18.35 -37.70
N VAL A 85 -1.64 17.71 -38.44
CA VAL A 85 -1.04 16.43 -38.01
C VAL A 85 -0.16 16.60 -36.78
N ASP A 86 0.65 17.65 -36.73
CA ASP A 86 1.55 17.90 -35.61
C ASP A 86 0.79 18.30 -34.34
N LEU A 87 -0.26 19.12 -34.45
CA LEU A 87 -1.18 19.40 -33.35
C LEU A 87 -1.87 18.13 -32.84
N ALA A 88 -2.37 17.27 -33.73
CA ALA A 88 -3.01 16.01 -33.33
C ALA A 88 -2.04 15.09 -32.58
N LYS A 89 -0.77 15.02 -32.99
CA LYS A 89 0.27 14.27 -32.28
C LYS A 89 0.55 14.85 -30.89
N LEU A 90 0.64 16.17 -30.78
CA LEU A 90 0.85 16.83 -29.49
C LEU A 90 -0.35 16.59 -28.55
N GLN A 91 -1.57 16.67 -29.06
CA GLN A 91 -2.79 16.37 -28.30
C GLN A 91 -2.81 14.92 -27.81
N ALA A 92 -2.51 13.95 -28.69
CA ALA A 92 -2.41 12.54 -28.29
C ALA A 92 -1.31 12.29 -27.25
N THR A 93 -0.18 12.99 -27.37
CA THR A 93 0.92 12.93 -26.37
C THR A 93 0.47 13.49 -25.04
N LEU A 94 -0.28 14.60 -25.04
CA LEU A 94 -0.82 15.22 -23.84
C LEU A 94 -1.83 14.28 -23.15
N GLU A 95 -2.77 13.71 -23.90
CA GLU A 95 -3.77 12.77 -23.38
C GLU A 95 -3.10 11.55 -22.73
N GLN A 96 -2.09 10.97 -23.39
CA GLN A 96 -1.34 9.84 -22.85
C GLN A 96 -0.59 10.24 -21.56
N ALA A 97 0.09 11.38 -21.56
CA ALA A 97 0.83 11.86 -20.39
C ALA A 97 -0.10 12.16 -19.19
N GLN A 98 -1.31 12.68 -19.45
CA GLN A 98 -2.33 12.88 -18.42
C GLN A 98 -2.86 11.56 -17.87
N ALA A 99 -3.14 10.58 -18.73
CA ALA A 99 -3.58 9.26 -18.30
C ALA A 99 -2.51 8.55 -17.45
N ASP A 100 -1.24 8.63 -17.85
CA ASP A 100 -0.12 8.08 -17.09
C ASP A 100 0.03 8.76 -15.73
N LEU A 101 -0.11 10.09 -15.67
CA LEU A 101 -0.08 10.86 -14.43
C LEU A 101 -1.20 10.46 -13.47
N ASP A 102 -2.43 10.30 -13.97
CA ASP A 102 -3.58 9.90 -13.15
C ASP A 102 -3.41 8.48 -12.61
N ASN A 103 -2.94 7.55 -13.44
CA ASN A 103 -2.62 6.17 -13.03
C ASN A 103 -1.53 6.15 -11.95
N GLN A 104 -0.46 6.91 -12.12
CA GLN A 104 0.64 7.03 -11.15
C GLN A 104 0.16 7.59 -9.81
N ARG A 105 -0.69 8.63 -9.83
CA ARG A 105 -1.29 9.21 -8.61
C ARG A 105 -2.24 8.24 -7.91
N GLN A 106 -3.02 7.48 -8.67
CA GLN A 106 -3.90 6.46 -8.11
C GLN A 106 -3.10 5.33 -7.45
N GLU A 107 -2.02 4.87 -8.09
CA GLU A 107 -1.11 3.88 -7.53
C GLU A 107 -0.45 4.41 -6.24
N GLN A 108 0.04 5.66 -6.26
CA GLN A 108 0.64 6.31 -5.09
C GLN A 108 -0.33 6.38 -3.90
N SER A 109 -1.59 6.76 -4.15
CA SER A 109 -2.63 6.81 -3.12
C SER A 109 -2.93 5.43 -2.53
N SER A 110 -3.06 4.41 -3.38
CA SER A 110 -3.28 3.02 -2.96
C SER A 110 -2.13 2.50 -2.08
N LEU A 111 -0.89 2.69 -2.53
CA LEU A 111 0.32 2.28 -1.80
C LEU A 111 0.51 3.03 -0.49
N SER A 112 0.14 4.32 -0.43
CA SER A 112 0.19 5.11 0.81
C SER A 112 -0.80 4.58 1.86
N ASN A 113 -1.99 4.17 1.43
CA ASN A 113 -2.98 3.54 2.32
C ASN A 113 -2.53 2.15 2.79
N GLU A 114 -1.95 1.34 1.89
CA GLU A 114 -1.37 0.03 2.23
C GLU A 114 -0.24 0.20 3.26
N LEU A 115 0.63 1.19 3.07
CA LEU A 115 1.73 1.52 3.98
C LEU A 115 1.22 1.86 5.38
N ALA A 116 0.21 2.72 5.52
CA ALA A 116 -0.35 3.09 6.83
C ALA A 116 -0.97 1.88 7.55
N THR A 117 -1.66 1.01 6.80
CA THR A 117 -2.26 -0.22 7.33
C THR A 117 -1.18 -1.19 7.81
N LEU A 118 -0.15 -1.42 6.98
CA LEU A 118 0.97 -2.31 7.33
C LEU A 118 1.78 -1.80 8.51
N GLN A 119 2.01 -0.48 8.61
CA GLN A 119 2.71 0.11 9.75
C GLN A 119 1.94 -0.11 11.07
N THR A 120 0.61 -0.04 11.03
CA THR A 120 -0.23 -0.32 12.19
C THR A 120 -0.11 -1.80 12.58
N ARG A 121 -0.26 -2.70 11.60
CA ARG A 121 -0.11 -4.15 11.81
C ARG A 121 1.26 -4.54 12.37
N VAL A 122 2.35 -3.95 11.87
CA VAL A 122 3.71 -4.23 12.41
C VAL A 122 3.82 -3.83 13.88
N LYS A 123 3.23 -2.70 14.28
CA LYS A 123 3.21 -2.29 15.70
C LYS A 123 2.41 -3.26 16.56
N GLU A 124 1.27 -3.72 16.06
CA GLU A 124 0.42 -4.71 16.75
C GLU A 124 1.12 -6.06 16.88
N ASP A 125 1.69 -6.58 15.80
CA ASP A 125 2.44 -7.84 15.77
C ASP A 125 3.66 -7.77 16.72
N GLN A 126 4.37 -6.64 16.76
CA GLN A 126 5.49 -6.43 17.68
C GLN A 126 5.03 -6.43 19.15
N ALA A 127 3.91 -5.77 19.47
CA ALA A 127 3.35 -5.76 20.80
C ALA A 127 2.86 -7.16 21.24
N ALA A 128 2.27 -7.93 20.32
CA ALA A 128 1.88 -9.31 20.56
C ALA A 128 3.10 -10.21 20.81
N LEU A 129 4.17 -10.04 20.04
CA LEU A 129 5.41 -10.78 20.19
C LEU A 129 6.05 -10.55 21.57
N ASP A 130 6.05 -9.31 22.07
CA ASP A 130 6.55 -8.98 23.41
C ASP A 130 5.69 -9.62 24.51
N ARG A 131 4.36 -9.61 24.36
CA ARG A 131 3.44 -10.26 25.30
C ARG A 131 3.65 -11.77 25.32
N ASN A 132 3.76 -12.41 24.17
CA ASN A 132 3.96 -13.86 24.07
C ASN A 132 5.33 -14.28 24.58
N GLY A 133 6.36 -13.46 24.36
CA GLY A 133 7.68 -13.65 24.94
C GLY A 133 7.65 -13.70 26.47
N ARG A 134 6.93 -12.75 27.11
CA ARG A 134 6.73 -12.75 28.56
C ARG A 134 5.88 -13.92 29.04
N GLY A 135 4.77 -14.20 28.35
CA GLY A 135 3.87 -15.29 28.70
C GLY A 135 4.53 -16.67 28.63
N SER A 136 5.38 -16.91 27.63
CA SER A 136 6.12 -18.18 27.50
C SER A 136 7.13 -18.35 28.64
N GLY A 137 7.81 -17.27 29.05
CA GLY A 137 8.71 -17.28 30.21
C GLY A 137 7.98 -17.52 31.54
N ASP A 138 6.80 -16.92 31.72
CA ASP A 138 5.95 -17.14 32.89
C ASP A 138 5.43 -18.59 32.95
N ALA A 139 4.95 -19.14 31.83
CA ALA A 139 4.50 -20.52 31.74
C ALA A 139 5.62 -21.51 32.11
N GLN A 140 6.84 -21.28 31.63
CA GLN A 140 8.00 -22.11 32.00
C GLN A 140 8.32 -21.99 33.49
N SER A 141 8.34 -20.77 34.05
CA SER A 141 8.61 -20.55 35.47
C SER A 141 7.57 -21.22 36.37
N ARG A 142 6.30 -21.19 35.96
CA ARG A 142 5.20 -21.89 36.65
C ARG A 142 5.33 -23.40 36.56
N LEU A 143 5.77 -23.93 35.43
CA LEU A 143 6.04 -25.36 35.25
C LEU A 143 7.19 -25.82 36.16
N ASP A 144 8.27 -25.05 36.23
CA ASP A 144 9.40 -25.35 37.11
C ASP A 144 8.98 -25.31 38.60
N ALA A 145 8.17 -24.31 38.98
CA ALA A 145 7.62 -24.21 40.34
C ALA A 145 6.69 -25.37 40.68
N GLU A 146 5.81 -25.77 39.75
CA GLU A 146 4.90 -26.91 39.88
C GLU A 146 5.66 -28.22 40.09
N ASN A 147 6.71 -28.47 39.28
CA ASN A 147 7.55 -29.67 39.41
C ASN A 147 8.27 -29.74 40.77
N ASN A 148 8.77 -28.59 41.25
CA ASN A 148 9.45 -28.50 42.54
C ASN A 148 8.48 -28.74 43.71
N ASP A 149 7.30 -28.12 43.66
CA ASP A 149 6.26 -28.30 44.68
C ASP A 149 5.72 -29.74 44.70
N PHE A 150 5.46 -30.33 43.52
CA PHE A 150 5.07 -31.72 43.40
C PHE A 150 6.12 -32.66 43.99
N SER A 151 7.40 -32.50 43.64
CA SER A 151 8.48 -33.35 44.15
C SER A 151 8.56 -33.31 45.68
N ALA A 152 8.43 -32.13 46.28
CA ALA A 152 8.44 -31.95 47.72
C ALA A 152 7.23 -32.62 48.39
N LYS A 153 6.01 -32.41 47.86
CA LYS A 153 4.77 -33.00 48.40
C LYS A 153 4.74 -34.51 48.23
N TYR A 154 5.16 -35.02 47.07
CA TYR A 154 5.19 -36.45 46.79
C TYR A 154 6.16 -37.19 47.72
N GLN A 155 7.32 -36.59 47.99
CA GLN A 155 8.26 -37.12 48.99
C GLN A 155 7.64 -37.14 50.39
N ASP A 156 6.95 -36.07 50.80
CA ASP A 156 6.27 -35.97 52.10
C ASP A 156 5.18 -37.05 52.27
N TYR A 157 4.40 -37.34 51.22
CA TYR A 157 3.47 -38.48 51.18
C TYR A 157 4.19 -39.82 51.30
N ASN A 158 5.27 -40.03 50.55
CA ASN A 158 6.04 -41.27 50.56
C ASN A 158 6.64 -41.55 51.96
N ASP A 159 7.22 -40.53 52.60
CA ASP A 159 7.78 -40.63 53.94
C ASP A 159 6.70 -40.98 54.98
N ALA A 160 5.51 -40.36 54.88
CA ALA A 160 4.38 -40.67 55.75
C ALA A 160 3.83 -42.10 55.54
N ILE A 161 3.75 -42.56 54.30
CA ILE A 161 3.32 -43.94 53.96
C ILE A 161 4.30 -44.96 54.53
N LEU A 162 5.61 -44.73 54.35
CA LEU A 162 6.66 -45.60 54.89
C LEU A 162 6.61 -45.66 56.41
N ALA A 163 6.45 -44.51 57.08
CA ALA A 163 6.30 -44.46 58.54
C ALA A 163 5.05 -45.24 59.02
N CYS A 164 3.92 -45.12 58.32
CA CYS A 164 2.72 -45.88 58.65
C CYS A 164 2.87 -47.38 58.43
N LYS A 165 3.53 -47.81 57.33
CA LYS A 165 3.82 -49.23 57.06
C LYS A 165 4.74 -49.83 58.12
N GLU A 166 5.75 -49.08 58.54
CA GLU A 166 6.64 -49.50 59.63
C GLU A 166 5.90 -49.57 60.97
N ALA A 167 5.02 -48.62 61.26
CA ALA A 167 4.14 -48.66 62.43
C ALA A 167 3.26 -49.91 62.42
N GLN A 168 2.62 -50.20 61.28
CA GLN A 168 1.78 -51.38 61.10
C GLN A 168 2.58 -52.67 61.35
N ARG A 169 3.80 -52.77 60.81
CA ARG A 169 4.70 -53.91 61.00
C ARG A 169 5.05 -54.12 62.47
N LEU A 170 5.45 -53.06 63.18
CA LEU A 170 5.79 -53.12 64.60
C LEU A 170 4.59 -53.53 65.46
N LEU A 171 3.40 -52.98 65.17
CA LEU A 171 2.15 -53.35 65.86
C LEU A 171 1.75 -54.80 65.58
N MET A 172 1.97 -55.31 64.37
CA MET A 172 1.74 -56.73 64.03
C MET A 172 2.70 -57.66 64.77
N ASN A 173 3.97 -57.29 64.93
CA ASN A 173 4.93 -58.08 65.72
C ASN A 173 4.51 -58.16 67.19
N LEU A 174 4.08 -57.05 67.79
CA LEU A 174 3.54 -57.03 69.15
C LEU A 174 2.28 -57.90 69.31
N ARG A 175 1.47 -58.02 68.25
CA ARG A 175 0.30 -58.92 68.21
C ARG A 175 0.69 -60.40 68.11
N GLY A 176 1.68 -60.72 67.28
CA GLY A 176 2.15 -62.09 67.02
C GLY A 176 2.95 -62.71 68.17
N GLU A 177 3.63 -61.89 68.97
CA GLU A 177 4.37 -62.33 70.16
C GLU A 177 3.48 -62.66 71.37
N GLY A 178 2.15 -62.55 71.24
CA GLY A 178 1.21 -62.97 72.29
C GLY A 178 1.54 -62.34 73.65
N ALA A 179 1.91 -61.05 73.66
CA ALA A 179 2.58 -60.40 74.77
C ALA A 179 1.76 -60.39 76.06
N SER A 180 1.86 -61.47 76.84
CA SER A 180 1.88 -61.38 78.28
C SER A 180 3.16 -60.63 78.65
N LEU A 181 3.04 -59.31 78.79
CA LEU A 181 4.10 -58.36 79.19
C LEU A 181 4.70 -58.63 80.59
N ILE A 182 4.36 -59.76 81.21
CA ILE A 182 4.70 -60.09 82.60
C ILE A 182 5.99 -60.93 82.70
N GLN A 183 6.53 -61.47 81.59
CA GLN A 183 7.82 -62.18 81.59
C GLN A 183 8.89 -61.43 80.80
N LEU A 184 9.50 -60.45 81.46
CA LEU A 184 10.65 -59.68 80.99
C LEU A 184 11.92 -60.54 81.00
N THR A 185 12.26 -61.17 79.89
CA THR A 185 13.67 -61.51 79.60
C THR A 185 14.39 -60.24 79.09
N GLN A 186 15.71 -60.19 79.23
CA GLN A 186 16.53 -59.01 78.90
C GLN A 186 16.40 -58.62 77.40
N ASP A 187 16.22 -59.61 76.53
CA ASP A 187 15.99 -59.44 75.09
C ASP A 187 14.62 -58.80 74.80
N THR A 188 13.56 -59.20 75.51
CA THR A 188 12.22 -58.59 75.39
C THR A 188 12.22 -57.13 75.81
N LYS A 189 13.03 -56.76 76.83
CA LYS A 189 13.16 -55.36 77.27
C LYS A 189 13.88 -54.50 76.22
N SER A 190 14.93 -55.02 75.59
CA SER A 190 15.65 -54.34 74.51
C SER A 190 14.75 -54.14 73.27
N ASN A 191 14.00 -55.16 72.88
CA ASN A 191 13.04 -55.08 71.76
C ASN A 191 11.91 -54.08 72.04
N LEU A 192 11.44 -54.00 73.28
CA LEU A 192 10.43 -53.03 73.69
C LEU A 192 10.97 -51.58 73.67
N LEU A 193 12.21 -51.35 74.12
CA LEU A 193 12.83 -50.01 74.05
C LEU A 193 12.99 -49.56 72.59
N GLN A 194 13.51 -50.42 71.72
CA GLN A 194 13.65 -50.11 70.28
C GLN A 194 12.30 -49.84 69.62
N THR A 195 11.26 -50.61 69.98
CA THR A 195 9.90 -50.40 69.47
C THR A 195 9.33 -49.05 69.91
N LYS A 196 9.59 -48.62 71.16
CA LYS A 196 9.18 -47.29 71.64
C LYS A 196 9.91 -46.15 70.93
N GLU A 197 11.22 -46.27 70.74
CA GLU A 197 12.01 -45.28 69.98
C GLU A 197 11.54 -45.17 68.53
N ASN A 198 11.19 -46.29 67.90
CA ASN A 198 10.66 -46.31 66.54
C ASN A 198 9.26 -45.69 66.46
N PHE A 199 8.36 -45.96 67.42
CA PHE A 199 7.05 -45.28 67.49
C PHE A 199 7.19 -43.77 67.68
N GLN A 200 8.16 -43.30 68.46
CA GLN A 200 8.41 -41.88 68.63
C GLN A 200 8.88 -41.22 67.33
N LYS A 201 9.79 -41.85 66.57
CA LYS A 201 10.22 -41.36 65.25
C LYS A 201 9.07 -41.33 64.22
N ILE A 202 8.26 -42.38 64.20
CA ILE A 202 7.06 -42.45 63.33
C ILE A 202 6.10 -41.32 63.68
N LYS A 203 5.84 -41.10 64.97
CA LYS A 203 4.99 -40.02 65.47
C LYS A 203 5.50 -38.65 64.98
N GLU A 204 6.81 -38.40 65.08
CA GLU A 204 7.42 -37.14 64.62
C GLU A 204 7.26 -36.93 63.10
N ILE A 205 7.41 -37.98 62.29
CA ILE A 205 7.18 -37.91 60.83
C ILE A 205 5.72 -37.56 60.53
N LEU A 206 4.76 -38.19 61.21
CA LEU A 206 3.32 -37.91 61.02
C LEU A 206 2.92 -36.52 61.52
N GLU A 207 3.49 -36.06 62.64
CA GLU A 207 3.31 -34.70 63.14
C GLU A 207 3.91 -33.64 62.19
N ALA A 208 5.01 -33.95 61.52
CA ALA A 208 5.59 -33.07 60.51
C ALA A 208 4.71 -33.00 59.24
N HIS A 209 4.21 -34.15 58.77
CA HIS A 209 3.32 -34.23 57.61
C HIS A 209 2.00 -33.47 57.87
N THR A 210 1.36 -33.69 59.02
CA THR A 210 0.09 -33.03 59.38
C THR A 210 0.16 -31.51 59.45
N LYS A 211 1.27 -30.95 59.96
CA LYS A 211 1.50 -29.50 59.96
C LYS A 211 1.57 -28.91 58.56
N LYS A 212 1.98 -29.70 57.57
CA LYS A 212 2.06 -29.29 56.16
C LYS A 212 0.77 -29.57 55.39
N SER A 213 0.07 -30.66 55.68
CA SER A 213 -1.08 -31.15 54.91
C SER A 213 -2.45 -30.78 55.48
N SER A 214 -2.53 -30.15 56.67
CA SER A 214 -3.79 -29.77 57.35
C SER A 214 -4.74 -30.94 57.64
N LEU A 215 -4.26 -32.19 57.54
CA LEU A 215 -5.09 -33.39 57.66
C LEU A 215 -5.31 -33.75 59.13
N THR A 216 -6.54 -33.62 59.62
CA THR A 216 -6.93 -34.01 60.99
C THR A 216 -6.99 -35.53 61.21
N LEU A 217 -6.93 -36.31 60.12
CA LEU A 217 -7.01 -37.78 60.09
C LEU A 217 -5.88 -38.49 60.86
N PHE A 218 -4.74 -37.83 61.07
CA PHE A 218 -3.57 -38.40 61.72
C PHE A 218 -3.60 -38.27 63.26
N GLN A 219 -4.38 -37.34 63.80
CA GLN A 219 -4.38 -37.04 65.23
C GLN A 219 -4.74 -38.26 66.10
N PRO A 220 -5.77 -39.09 65.78
CA PRO A 220 -6.08 -40.29 66.55
C PRO A 220 -4.98 -41.36 66.50
N ILE A 221 -4.16 -41.37 65.45
CA ILE A 221 -3.07 -42.32 65.26
C ILE A 221 -1.83 -41.85 66.02
N ILE A 222 -1.53 -40.56 65.98
CA ILE A 222 -0.48 -39.91 66.78
C ILE A 222 -0.76 -40.15 68.28
N GLU A 223 -2.01 -40.00 68.70
CA GLU A 223 -2.47 -40.28 70.06
C GLU A 223 -2.41 -41.78 70.40
N GLY A 224 -2.88 -42.65 69.50
CA GLY A 224 -2.82 -44.10 69.70
C GLY A 224 -1.40 -44.67 69.74
N LEU A 225 -0.48 -44.16 68.91
CA LEU A 225 0.94 -44.50 68.95
C LEU A 225 1.58 -44.00 70.25
N ALA A 226 1.23 -42.77 70.70
CA ALA A 226 1.69 -42.24 71.98
C ALA A 226 1.17 -43.10 73.15
N GLU A 227 -0.09 -43.54 73.13
CA GLU A 227 -0.64 -44.43 74.15
C GLU A 227 0.11 -45.77 74.18
N MET A 228 0.40 -46.35 73.01
CA MET A 228 1.18 -47.59 72.87
C MET A 228 2.63 -47.48 73.38
N THR A 229 3.22 -46.26 73.43
CA THR A 229 4.52 -46.06 74.10
C THR A 229 4.44 -46.16 75.63
N THR A 230 3.24 -46.03 76.20
CA THR A 230 3.01 -46.00 77.65
C THR A 230 2.35 -47.27 78.20
N LYS A 231 1.34 -47.83 77.51
CA LYS A 231 0.63 -49.06 77.88
C LYS A 231 0.20 -49.84 76.63
N VAL A 232 0.42 -51.16 76.63
CA VAL A 232 0.02 -52.05 75.53
C VAL A 232 -1.12 -52.94 76.00
N ASN A 233 -2.30 -52.82 75.39
CA ASN A 233 -3.42 -53.74 75.61
C ASN A 233 -4.00 -54.23 74.25
N PRO A 234 -4.68 -55.39 74.20
CA PRO A 234 -5.13 -55.98 72.94
C PRO A 234 -6.19 -55.18 72.16
N GLU A 235 -7.05 -54.44 72.86
CA GLU A 235 -8.14 -53.67 72.25
C GLU A 235 -7.62 -52.39 71.59
N THR A 236 -6.82 -51.61 72.33
CA THR A 236 -6.08 -50.45 71.83
C THR A 236 -5.15 -50.85 70.68
N LEU A 237 -4.47 -52.00 70.76
CA LEU A 237 -3.61 -52.50 69.69
C LEU A 237 -4.39 -52.76 68.38
N ASN A 238 -5.54 -53.42 68.45
CA ASN A 238 -6.37 -53.68 67.27
C ASN A 238 -6.97 -52.40 66.68
N ASN A 239 -7.37 -51.44 67.54
CA ASN A 239 -7.88 -50.15 67.11
C ASN A 239 -6.81 -49.33 66.38
N VAL A 240 -5.59 -49.25 66.95
CA VAL A 240 -4.46 -48.55 66.33
C VAL A 240 -4.06 -49.22 65.01
N LEU A 241 -4.04 -50.55 64.93
CA LEU A 241 -3.79 -51.28 63.67
C LEU A 241 -4.81 -50.95 62.57
N SER A 242 -6.10 -50.87 62.91
CA SER A 242 -7.16 -50.50 61.94
C SER A 242 -7.02 -49.06 61.47
N LEU A 243 -6.71 -48.13 62.39
CA LEU A 243 -6.50 -46.73 62.07
C LEU A 243 -5.28 -46.52 61.17
N VAL A 244 -4.15 -47.18 61.47
CA VAL A 244 -2.93 -47.14 60.64
C VAL A 244 -3.21 -47.69 59.23
N ALA A 245 -3.96 -48.81 59.11
CA ALA A 245 -4.32 -49.36 57.80
C ALA A 245 -5.18 -48.39 56.97
N ARG A 246 -6.20 -47.75 57.59
CA ARG A 246 -7.02 -46.72 56.93
C ARG A 246 -6.20 -45.50 56.51
N LEU A 247 -5.23 -45.11 57.33
CA LEU A 247 -4.35 -43.98 57.03
C LEU A 247 -3.44 -44.27 55.85
N ILE A 248 -2.88 -45.48 55.76
CA ILE A 248 -2.09 -45.91 54.60
C ILE A 248 -2.93 -45.76 53.33
N THR A 249 -4.18 -46.26 53.33
CA THR A 249 -5.10 -46.11 52.19
C THR A 249 -5.36 -44.64 51.86
N ALA A 250 -5.70 -43.80 52.85
CA ALA A 250 -5.97 -42.38 52.62
C ALA A 250 -4.74 -41.61 52.11
N LEU A 251 -3.54 -41.93 52.61
CA LEU A 251 -2.28 -41.36 52.13
C LEU A 251 -1.98 -41.77 50.68
N GLN A 252 -2.22 -43.03 50.33
CA GLN A 252 -2.06 -43.53 48.96
C GLN A 252 -3.05 -42.86 48.00
N GLU A 253 -4.33 -42.77 48.37
CA GLU A 253 -5.35 -42.05 47.59
C GLU A 253 -5.00 -40.56 47.41
N GLY A 254 -4.49 -39.91 48.46
CA GLY A 254 -4.02 -38.52 48.40
C GLY A 254 -2.80 -38.34 47.49
N GLN A 255 -1.85 -39.30 47.52
CA GLN A 255 -0.68 -39.32 46.65
C GLN A 255 -1.08 -39.53 45.17
N ASP A 256 -1.97 -40.48 44.88
CA ASP A 256 -2.48 -40.75 43.53
C ASP A 256 -3.24 -39.53 42.97
N GLN A 257 -4.02 -38.84 43.81
CA GLN A 257 -4.70 -37.61 43.43
C GLN A 257 -3.72 -36.47 43.16
N LEU A 258 -2.65 -36.35 43.98
CA LEU A 258 -1.59 -35.37 43.76
C LEU A 258 -0.89 -35.61 42.42
N GLU A 259 -0.55 -36.86 42.10
CA GLU A 259 0.07 -37.24 40.83
C GLU A 259 -0.84 -36.94 39.63
N THR A 260 -2.13 -37.26 39.75
CA THR A 260 -3.13 -36.96 38.71
C THR A 260 -3.28 -35.45 38.46
N ASN A 261 -3.37 -34.67 39.54
CA ASN A 261 -3.46 -33.21 39.46
C ASN A 261 -2.21 -32.61 38.83
N HIS A 262 -1.04 -33.04 39.30
CA HIS A 262 0.25 -32.60 38.79
C HIS A 262 0.37 -32.88 37.28
N LYS A 263 0.06 -34.10 36.85
CA LYS A 263 0.07 -34.47 35.43
C LYS A 263 -0.79 -33.54 34.58
N THR A 264 -2.02 -33.26 35.05
CA THR A 264 -2.94 -32.34 34.34
C THR A 264 -2.38 -30.92 34.30
N GLN A 265 -1.75 -30.45 35.38
CA GLN A 265 -1.18 -29.12 35.45
C GLN A 265 0.05 -28.97 34.54
N VAL A 266 0.94 -29.97 34.52
CA VAL A 266 2.09 -30.03 33.61
C VAL A 266 1.64 -30.07 32.15
N GLU A 267 0.67 -30.90 31.80
CA GLU A 267 0.12 -30.97 30.44
C GLU A 267 -0.44 -29.60 30.00
N ASN A 268 -1.22 -28.93 30.85
CA ASN A 268 -1.79 -27.62 30.56
C ASN A 268 -0.73 -26.53 30.40
N LEU A 269 0.27 -26.47 31.29
CA LEU A 269 1.34 -25.48 31.24
C LEU A 269 2.28 -25.71 30.06
N THR A 270 2.58 -26.98 29.75
CA THR A 270 3.38 -27.35 28.57
C THR A 270 2.68 -26.91 27.30
N ARG A 271 1.39 -27.24 27.14
CA ARG A 271 0.59 -26.83 25.99
C ARG A 271 0.54 -25.31 25.84
N LEU A 272 0.29 -24.58 26.94
CA LEU A 272 0.30 -23.11 26.92
C LEU A 272 1.67 -22.56 26.47
N GLY A 273 2.77 -23.13 26.97
CA GLY A 273 4.12 -22.74 26.59
C GLY A 273 4.39 -22.97 25.10
N ASP A 274 3.95 -24.10 24.56
CA ASP A 274 4.12 -24.46 23.15
C ASP A 274 3.25 -23.61 22.23
N ASP A 275 1.99 -23.37 22.59
CA ASP A 275 1.09 -22.48 21.85
C ASP A 275 1.68 -21.06 21.74
N LEU A 276 2.18 -20.51 22.85
CA LEU A 276 2.82 -19.19 22.87
C LEU A 276 4.12 -19.14 22.05
N ARG A 277 4.92 -20.22 22.04
CA ARG A 277 6.12 -20.33 21.19
C ARG A 277 5.77 -20.40 19.71
N ASN A 278 4.76 -21.20 19.35
CA ASN A 278 4.27 -21.34 17.98
C ASN A 278 3.69 -20.03 17.45
N GLU A 279 2.89 -19.34 18.27
CA GLU A 279 2.35 -18.03 17.92
C GLU A 279 3.48 -17.00 17.76
N LYS A 280 4.47 -16.99 18.66
CA LYS A 280 5.66 -16.13 18.53
C LYS A 280 6.39 -16.38 17.21
N GLN A 281 6.62 -17.64 16.83
CA GLN A 281 7.28 -17.97 15.56
C GLN A 281 6.46 -17.50 14.35
N THR A 282 5.14 -17.67 14.40
CA THR A 282 4.23 -17.18 13.36
C THR A 282 4.27 -15.65 13.24
N LEU A 283 4.23 -14.94 14.37
CA LEU A 283 4.35 -13.48 14.42
C LEU A 283 5.71 -13.01 13.89
N GLN A 284 6.81 -13.71 14.18
CA GLN A 284 8.13 -13.39 13.64
C GLN A 284 8.17 -13.45 12.10
N VAL A 285 7.55 -14.49 11.52
CA VAL A 285 7.44 -14.63 10.06
C VAL A 285 6.52 -13.56 9.46
N SER A 286 5.37 -13.29 10.09
CA SER A 286 4.45 -12.20 9.70
C SER A 286 5.18 -10.86 9.67
N LEU A 287 5.94 -10.56 10.72
CA LEU A 287 6.64 -9.28 10.89
C LEU A 287 7.80 -9.13 9.89
N ALA A 288 8.55 -10.21 9.62
CA ALA A 288 9.57 -10.20 8.56
C ALA A 288 8.95 -9.94 7.19
N THR A 289 7.82 -10.59 6.88
CA THR A 289 7.08 -10.41 5.63
C THR A 289 6.55 -8.98 5.49
N ALA A 290 5.90 -8.46 6.53
CA ALA A 290 5.37 -7.11 6.56
C ALA A 290 6.49 -6.05 6.42
N ASN A 291 7.63 -6.24 7.06
CA ASN A 291 8.77 -5.33 6.93
C ASN A 291 9.38 -5.33 5.53
N ASN A 292 9.46 -6.49 4.87
CA ASN A 292 9.92 -6.55 3.47
C ASN A 292 8.93 -5.82 2.56
N ARG A 293 7.63 -6.06 2.74
CA ARG A 293 6.58 -5.36 1.99
C ARG A 293 6.61 -3.84 2.21
N LEU A 294 6.85 -3.39 3.45
CA LEU A 294 7.00 -1.96 3.74
C LEU A 294 8.17 -1.34 2.96
N LYS A 295 9.32 -2.02 2.88
CA LYS A 295 10.47 -1.55 2.10
C LYS A 295 10.16 -1.48 0.60
N GLU A 296 9.48 -2.49 0.07
CA GLU A 296 9.04 -2.51 -1.33
C GLU A 296 8.11 -1.33 -1.64
N ILE A 297 7.10 -1.11 -0.79
CA ILE A 297 6.15 0.00 -0.95
C ILE A 297 6.88 1.34 -0.87
N GLN A 298 7.78 1.52 0.09
CA GLN A 298 8.57 2.75 0.22
C GLN A 298 9.44 3.01 -1.02
N SER A 299 10.08 1.98 -1.56
CA SER A 299 10.85 2.08 -2.80
C SER A 299 9.97 2.46 -3.98
N ARG A 300 8.78 1.84 -4.09
CA ARG A 300 7.83 2.10 -5.17
C ARG A 300 7.21 3.50 -5.09
N LEU A 301 6.93 4.00 -3.89
CA LEU A 301 6.46 5.37 -3.69
C LEU A 301 7.51 6.39 -4.13
N ASN A 302 8.79 6.17 -3.81
CA ASN A 302 9.88 7.04 -4.28
C ASN A 302 10.03 7.01 -5.82
N GLU A 303 9.86 5.84 -6.44
CA GLU A 303 9.85 5.70 -7.91
C GLU A 303 8.68 6.50 -8.51
N LEU A 304 7.47 6.35 -7.93
CA LEU A 304 6.28 7.07 -8.37
C LEU A 304 6.42 8.58 -8.23
N ASP A 305 7.05 9.09 -7.17
CA ASP A 305 7.34 10.53 -7.03
C ASP A 305 8.21 11.03 -8.20
N GLY A 306 9.23 10.26 -8.59
CA GLY A 306 10.06 10.56 -9.75
C GLY A 306 9.25 10.57 -11.06
N LEU A 307 8.44 9.53 -11.27
CA LEU A 307 7.60 9.41 -12.46
C LEU A 307 6.54 10.52 -12.56
N ILE A 308 5.87 10.85 -11.46
CA ILE A 308 4.88 11.93 -11.38
C ILE A 308 5.52 13.27 -11.74
N ASN A 309 6.73 13.55 -11.25
CA ASN A 309 7.45 14.77 -11.59
C ASN A 309 7.78 14.85 -13.09
N ILE A 310 8.23 13.74 -13.69
CA ILE A 310 8.49 13.65 -15.13
C ILE A 310 7.19 13.84 -15.93
N SER A 311 6.11 13.17 -15.56
CA SER A 311 4.81 13.27 -16.21
C SER A 311 4.23 14.69 -16.12
N ASN A 312 4.33 15.35 -14.96
CA ASN A 312 3.92 16.76 -14.80
C ASN A 312 4.70 17.67 -15.75
N ALA A 313 6.03 17.53 -15.81
CA ALA A 313 6.87 18.33 -16.70
C ALA A 313 6.53 18.08 -18.19
N LEU A 314 6.26 16.83 -18.56
CA LEU A 314 5.84 16.48 -19.91
C LEU A 314 4.48 17.11 -20.26
N VAL A 315 3.51 17.06 -19.34
CA VAL A 315 2.19 17.71 -19.52
C VAL A 315 2.37 19.21 -19.73
N GLU A 316 3.15 19.89 -18.89
CA GLU A 316 3.39 21.33 -18.98
C GLU A 316 4.06 21.71 -20.32
N VAL A 317 5.15 21.04 -20.69
CA VAL A 317 5.87 21.29 -21.95
C VAL A 317 4.98 21.02 -23.15
N THR A 318 4.19 19.94 -23.13
CA THR A 318 3.30 19.61 -24.25
C THR A 318 2.15 20.61 -24.37
N GLN A 319 1.60 21.10 -23.27
CA GLN A 319 0.60 22.16 -23.28
C GLN A 319 1.15 23.46 -23.87
N LEU A 320 2.37 23.86 -23.49
CA LEU A 320 3.05 25.02 -24.08
C LEU A 320 3.28 24.84 -25.58
N ASN A 321 3.75 23.67 -26.01
CA ASN A 321 3.95 23.37 -27.43
C ASN A 321 2.65 23.42 -28.24
N ILE A 322 1.53 22.97 -27.66
CA ILE A 322 0.21 23.08 -28.30
C ILE A 322 -0.21 24.55 -28.44
N GLN A 323 -0.02 25.35 -27.39
CA GLN A 323 -0.33 26.78 -27.43
C GLN A 323 0.51 27.52 -28.49
N ASP A 324 1.82 27.27 -28.53
CA ASP A 324 2.72 27.87 -29.51
C ASP A 324 2.37 27.44 -30.94
N ALA A 325 2.13 26.15 -31.18
CA ALA A 325 1.73 25.64 -32.48
C ALA A 325 0.39 26.23 -32.94
N THR A 326 -0.56 26.41 -32.02
CA THR A 326 -1.87 27.03 -32.31
C THR A 326 -1.68 28.49 -32.73
N LYS A 327 -0.86 29.24 -32.00
CA LYS A 327 -0.56 30.64 -32.31
C LYS A 327 0.17 30.80 -33.65
N ILE A 328 1.13 29.92 -33.95
CA ILE A 328 1.82 29.91 -35.25
C ILE A 328 0.82 29.69 -36.38
N ASN A 329 -0.12 28.76 -36.23
CA ASN A 329 -1.15 28.51 -37.24
C ASN A 329 -2.05 29.72 -37.47
N GLU A 330 -2.50 30.36 -36.39
CA GLU A 330 -3.33 31.57 -36.48
C GLU A 330 -2.61 32.72 -37.20
N LEU A 331 -1.31 32.87 -36.95
CA LEU A 331 -0.47 33.89 -37.62
C LEU A 331 -0.31 33.59 -39.11
N GLU A 332 0.04 32.36 -39.47
CA GLU A 332 0.23 31.92 -40.86
C GLU A 332 -1.09 32.01 -41.65
N ASP A 333 -2.21 31.56 -41.07
CA ASP A 333 -3.53 31.68 -41.70
C ASP A 333 -3.92 33.16 -41.93
N SER A 334 -3.64 34.03 -40.95
CA SER A 334 -3.89 35.47 -41.08
C SER A 334 -3.00 36.11 -42.14
N GLU A 335 -1.72 35.75 -42.18
CA GLU A 335 -0.76 36.30 -43.14
C GLU A 335 -1.13 35.86 -44.56
N TYR A 336 -1.38 34.58 -44.78
CA TYR A 336 -1.82 34.06 -46.07
C TYR A 336 -3.13 34.71 -46.53
N SER A 337 -4.11 34.87 -45.64
CA SER A 337 -5.38 35.54 -45.97
C SER A 337 -5.16 36.99 -46.42
N ASN A 338 -4.34 37.76 -45.69
CA ASN A 338 -4.00 39.14 -46.06
C ASN A 338 -3.27 39.20 -47.41
N GLN A 339 -2.28 38.33 -47.61
CA GLN A 339 -1.53 38.28 -48.86
C GLN A 339 -2.42 37.88 -50.05
N LYS A 340 -3.38 36.95 -49.84
CA LYS A 340 -4.35 36.53 -50.87
C LYS A 340 -5.27 37.68 -51.29
N VAL A 341 -5.79 38.45 -50.33
CA VAL A 341 -6.60 39.65 -50.62
C VAL A 341 -5.78 40.71 -51.35
N SER A 342 -4.53 40.93 -50.95
CA SER A 342 -3.61 41.86 -51.62
C SER A 342 -3.39 41.47 -53.08
N ARG A 343 -3.03 40.20 -53.35
CA ARG A 343 -2.83 39.72 -54.74
C ARG A 343 -4.09 39.79 -55.58
N GLN A 344 -5.26 39.48 -55.01
CA GLN A 344 -6.52 39.64 -55.74
C GLN A 344 -6.75 41.10 -56.13
N THR A 345 -6.45 42.04 -55.22
CA THR A 345 -6.53 43.48 -55.51
C THR A 345 -5.56 43.88 -56.62
N GLU A 346 -4.34 43.34 -56.62
CA GLU A 346 -3.33 43.57 -57.66
C GLU A 346 -3.78 43.03 -59.02
N ILE A 347 -4.36 41.82 -59.07
CA ILE A 347 -4.93 41.24 -60.29
C ILE A 347 -6.06 42.14 -60.83
N ASP A 348 -6.98 42.58 -59.97
CA ASP A 348 -8.10 43.45 -60.35
C ASP A 348 -7.61 44.80 -60.92
N ILE A 349 -6.53 45.36 -60.37
CA ILE A 349 -5.87 46.57 -60.88
C ILE A 349 -5.37 46.33 -62.30
N VAL A 350 -4.60 45.26 -62.52
CA VAL A 350 -4.02 44.95 -63.84
C VAL A 350 -5.12 44.71 -64.87
N ASP A 351 -6.19 44.01 -64.49
CA ASP A 351 -7.34 43.78 -65.38
C ASP A 351 -7.99 45.07 -65.86
N ARG A 352 -8.23 46.01 -64.94
CA ARG A 352 -8.80 47.31 -65.31
C ARG A 352 -7.85 48.15 -66.16
N LEU A 353 -6.54 48.06 -65.95
CA LEU A 353 -5.56 48.72 -66.82
C LEU A 353 -5.55 48.13 -68.24
N ILE A 354 -5.65 46.80 -68.37
CA ILE A 354 -5.77 46.13 -69.66
C ILE A 354 -7.05 46.57 -70.38
N GLU A 355 -8.18 46.61 -69.66
CA GLU A 355 -9.45 47.09 -70.22
C GLU A 355 -9.35 48.53 -70.72
N TYR A 356 -8.67 49.41 -69.97
CA TYR A 356 -8.48 50.81 -70.36
C TYR A 356 -7.64 50.94 -71.64
N ILE A 357 -6.56 50.15 -71.76
CA ILE A 357 -5.75 50.11 -72.97
C ILE A 357 -6.54 49.56 -74.16
N ASN A 358 -7.38 48.55 -73.96
CA ASN A 358 -8.23 48.01 -75.03
C ASN A 358 -9.21 49.06 -75.57
N GLN A 359 -9.81 49.88 -74.69
CA GLN A 359 -10.65 50.99 -75.10
C GLN A 359 -9.84 51.99 -75.96
N LYS A 360 -8.62 52.35 -75.52
CA LYS A 360 -7.74 53.27 -76.26
C LYS A 360 -7.22 52.74 -77.59
N LEU A 361 -7.06 51.43 -77.73
CA LEU A 361 -6.72 50.77 -79.00
C LEU A 361 -7.90 50.72 -79.98
N SER A 362 -9.13 50.91 -79.47
CA SER A 362 -10.37 50.87 -80.27
C SER A 362 -10.86 52.27 -80.70
N GLU A 363 -10.24 53.33 -80.17
CA GLU A 363 -10.35 54.73 -80.60
C GLU A 363 -9.44 54.99 -81.82
#